data_AF-A0A0M0X3Y1-F1
#
_entry.id   AF-A0A0M0X3Y1-F1
#
_cell.length_a   1.000
_cell.length_b   1.000
_cell.length_c   1.000
_cell.angle_alpha   90.00
_cell.angle_beta   90.00
_cell.angle_gamma   90.00
#
_symmetry.space_group_name_H-M   'P 1'
#
loop_
_entity.id
_entity.type
_entity.pdbx_description
1 polymer ?
#
loop_
_entity_poly.entity_id
_entity_poly.type
_entity_poly.pdbx_seq_one_letter_code
_entity_poly.pdbx_strand_id
1 'polypeptide(L)' 'MEKAQEIALQNVTGTVQKSELEDEDGVVVYGFEIKTSSGDVKDVKIDAVSGKVVKVEAENEDDRAEEND' A
#
# COMPACT_ATOMS: atom_id res chain seq x y z
N MET A 1 10.81 -4.59 7.74
CA MET A 1 9.45 -5.10 7.45
C MET A 1 8.49 -4.86 8.61
N GLU A 2 8.75 -5.34 9.83
CA GLU A 2 7.81 -5.23 10.97
C GLU A 2 7.31 -3.79 11.24
N LYS A 3 8.21 -2.80 11.35
CA LYS A 3 7.82 -1.40 11.54
C LYS A 3 6.94 -0.85 10.42
N ALA A 4 7.23 -1.23 9.17
CA ALA A 4 6.47 -0.74 8.03
C ALA A 4 5.06 -1.36 8.03
N GLN A 5 4.95 -2.63 8.42
CA GLN A 5 3.64 -3.28 8.59
C GLN A 5 2.79 -2.59 9.66
N GLU A 6 3.39 -2.20 10.80
CA GLU A 6 2.69 -1.44 11.83
C GLU A 6 2.19 -0.10 11.31
N ILE A 7 3.02 0.64 10.57
CA ILE A 7 2.64 1.93 9.96
C ILE A 7 1.52 1.73 8.94
N ALA A 8 1.58 0.65 8.14
CA ALA A 8 0.53 0.33 7.18
C ALA A 8 -0.81 0.05 7.88
N LEU A 9 -0.80 -0.74 8.96
CA LEU A 9 -1.97 -1.05 9.78
C LEU A 9 -2.50 0.15 10.56
N GLN A 10 -1.65 1.14 10.88
CA GLN A 10 -2.08 2.41 11.47
C GLN A 10 -2.83 3.30 10.46
N ASN A 11 -2.50 3.21 9.17
CA ASN A 11 -3.16 3.96 8.11
C ASN A 11 -4.42 3.25 7.59
N VAL A 12 -4.37 1.92 7.48
CA VAL A 12 -5.47 1.09 7.00
C VAL A 12 -5.79 0.04 8.06
N THR A 13 -6.94 0.20 8.72
CA THR A 13 -7.45 -0.82 9.63
C THR A 13 -7.93 -2.03 8.83
N GLY A 14 -7.25 -3.16 9.02
CA GLY A 14 -7.57 -4.40 8.34
C GLY A 14 -6.60 -5.51 8.69
N THR A 15 -6.56 -6.53 7.83
CA THR A 15 -5.64 -7.65 7.96
C THR A 15 -4.65 -7.62 6.81
N VAL A 16 -3.36 -7.68 7.12
CA VAL A 16 -2.32 -7.83 6.10
C VAL A 16 -2.45 -9.20 5.47
N GLN A 17 -2.80 -9.23 4.19
CA GLN A 17 -2.92 -10.44 3.38
C GLN A 17 -1.56 -10.84 2.82
N LYS A 18 -0.80 -9.85 2.36
CA LYS A 18 0.48 -10.03 1.71
C LYS A 18 1.40 -8.87 2.06
N SER A 19 2.69 -9.16 2.10
CA SER A 19 3.70 -8.15 2.31
C SER A 19 4.93 -8.50 1.47
N GLU A 20 5.42 -7.52 0.73
CA GLU A 20 6.51 -7.69 -0.23
C GLU A 20 7.50 -6.53 -0.18
N LEU A 21 8.71 -6.79 -0.63
CA LEU A 21 9.78 -5.82 -0.74
C LEU A 21 10.07 -5.62 -2.21
N GLU A 22 9.87 -4.40 -2.69
CA GLU A 22 10.13 -4.00 -4.07
C GLU A 22 11.32 -3.03 -4.10
N ASP A 23 12.02 -3.00 -5.24
CA ASP A 23 13.04 -2.00 -5.55
C ASP A 23 12.54 -1.20 -6.75
N GLU A 24 12.22 0.07 -6.56
CA GLU A 24 11.83 1.00 -7.62
C GLU A 24 12.98 2.00 -7.85
N ASP A 25 13.68 1.88 -8.97
CA ASP A 25 14.78 2.76 -9.38
C ASP A 25 15.87 2.94 -8.29
N GLY A 26 16.21 1.85 -7.58
CA GLY A 26 17.20 1.84 -6.49
C GLY A 26 16.65 2.34 -5.15
N VAL A 27 15.35 2.58 -5.05
CA VAL A 27 14.64 2.86 -3.81
C VAL A 27 13.89 1.62 -3.38
N VAL A 28 14.28 1.11 -2.22
CA VAL A 28 13.64 -0.06 -1.62
C VAL A 28 12.35 0.36 -0.92
N VAL A 29 11.22 -0.23 -1.28
CA VAL A 29 9.89 0.04 -0.72
C VAL A 29 9.23 -1.25 -0.24
N TYR A 30 8.55 -1.18 0.90
CA TYR A 30 7.70 -2.26 1.40
C TYR A 30 6.26 -2.06 0.92
N GLY A 31 5.73 -3.02 0.17
CA GLY A 31 4.32 -3.10 -0.19
C GLY A 31 3.54 -3.96 0.80
N PHE A 32 2.38 -3.48 1.23
CA PHE A 32 1.46 -4.23 2.10
C PHE A 32 0.06 -4.21 1.52
N GLU A 33 -0.44 -5.41 1.23
CA GLU A 33 -1.82 -5.62 0.78
C GLU A 33 -2.69 -5.84 2.02
N ILE A 34 -3.57 -4.89 2.32
CA ILE A 34 -4.40 -4.89 3.54
C ILE A 34 -5.86 -5.05 3.14
N LYS A 35 -6.45 -6.16 3.54
CA LYS A 35 -7.89 -6.39 3.39
C LYS A 35 -8.65 -5.74 4.54
N THR A 36 -9.48 -4.78 4.21
CA THR A 36 -10.35 -4.08 5.15
C THR A 36 -11.56 -4.95 5.52
N SER A 37 -12.25 -4.62 6.61
CA SER A 37 -13.46 -5.33 7.03
C SER A 37 -14.62 -5.23 6.03
N SER A 38 -14.62 -4.21 5.16
CA SER A 38 -15.60 -4.04 4.08
C SER A 38 -15.39 -5.02 2.93
N GLY A 39 -14.23 -5.69 2.87
CA GLY A 39 -13.84 -6.57 1.79
C GLY A 39 -12.93 -5.91 0.76
N ASP A 40 -12.76 -4.59 0.80
CA ASP A 40 -11.83 -3.85 -0.05
C ASP A 40 -10.38 -4.17 0.32
N VAL A 41 -9.53 -4.21 -0.69
CA VAL A 41 -8.10 -4.37 -0.55
C VAL A 41 -7.42 -3.04 -0.78
N LYS A 42 -6.48 -2.70 0.10
CA LYS A 42 -5.65 -1.49 -0.01
C LYS A 42 -4.19 -1.85 -0.06
N ASP A 43 -3.48 -1.28 -1.03
CA ASP A 43 -2.04 -1.34 -1.14
C ASP A 43 -1.41 -0.14 -0.46
N VAL A 44 -0.55 -0.43 0.50
CA VAL A 44 0.23 0.56 1.22
C VAL A 44 1.70 0.36 0.90
N LYS A 45 2.29 1.30 0.17
CA LYS A 45 3.74 1.34 -0.11
C LYS A 45 4.43 2.24 0.91
N ILE A 46 5.50 1.74 1.52
CA ILE A 46 6.27 2.44 2.56
C ILE A 46 7.75 2.39 2.21
N ASP A 47 8.40 3.54 2.20
CA ASP A 47 9.83 3.66 1.97
C ASP A 47 10.61 2.87 3.03
N ALA A 48 11.41 1.88 2.60
CA ALA A 48 12.09 0.97 3.51
C ALA A 48 13.24 1.64 4.29
N VAL A 49 13.74 2.78 3.81
CA VAL A 49 14.86 3.51 4.40
C VAL A 49 14.39 4.47 5.49
N SER A 50 13.37 5.27 5.19
CA SER A 50 12.83 6.34 6.03
C SER A 50 11.58 5.94 6.81
N GLY A 51 10.88 4.88 6.40
CA GLY A 51 9.62 4.44 6.99
C GLY A 51 8.44 5.35 6.67
N LYS A 52 8.55 6.21 5.65
CA LYS A 52 7.45 7.08 5.22
C LYS A 52 6.50 6.33 4.30
N VAL A 53 5.20 6.55 4.48
CA VAL A 53 4.19 6.07 3.54
C VAL A 53 4.38 6.84 2.22
N VAL A 54 4.68 6.13 1.14
CA VAL A 54 4.88 6.70 -0.20
C VAL A 54 3.62 6.60 -1.05
N LYS A 55 2.80 5.56 -0.84
CA LYS A 55 1.54 5.37 -1.57
C LYS A 55 0.52 4.63 -0.72
N VAL A 56 -0.75 5.03 -0.85
CA VAL A 56 -1.91 4.30 -0.32
C VAL A 56 -2.99 4.31 -1.39
N GLU A 57 -3.24 3.17 -2.00
CA GLU A 57 -4.26 2.99 -3.03
C GLU A 57 -5.23 1.90 -2.64
N ALA A 58 -6.47 1.98 -3.11
CA ALA A 58 -7.39 0.87 -3.04
C ALA A 58 -7.30 0.10 -4.36
N GLU A 59 -7.21 -1.23 -4.33
CA GLU A 59 -7.25 -2.05 -5.55
C GLU A 59 -8.61 -1.94 -6.26
N ASN A 60 -9.65 -1.54 -5.54
CA ASN A 60 -10.91 -1.14 -6.11
C ASN A 60 -10.82 0.33 -6.54
N GLU A 61 -10.66 0.53 -7.85
CA GLU A 61 -11.16 1.71 -8.59
C GLU A 61 -10.25 2.95 -8.62
N ASP A 62 -9.31 3.01 -9.59
CA ASP A 62 -9.14 4.19 -10.46
C ASP A 62 -8.35 3.85 -11.74
N ASP A 63 -9.05 3.33 -12.75
CA ASP A 63 -8.59 3.35 -14.15
C ASP A 63 -9.78 3.72 -15.07
N ARG A 64 -10.58 4.73 -14.66
CA ARG A 64 -11.58 5.41 -15.52
C ARG A 64 -11.88 6.86 -15.11
N ALA A 65 -10.84 7.67 -15.04
CA ALA A 65 -10.89 9.07 -15.46
C ALA A 65 -9.66 9.23 -16.38
N GLU A 66 -9.71 9.54 -17.67
CA GLU A 66 -10.51 10.45 -18.50
C GLU A 66 -10.53 9.88 -19.94
N GLU A 67 -11.47 10.19 -20.84
CA GLU A 67 -11.40 11.40 -21.67
C GLU A 67 -12.79 11.70 -22.26
N ASN A 68 -13.18 12.97 -22.17
CA ASN A 68 -14.30 13.56 -22.93
C ASN A 68 -13.85 13.71 -24.39
N ASP A 69 -14.65 13.22 -25.35
CA ASP A 69 -14.85 13.88 -26.65
C ASP A 69 -16.30 13.65 -27.13
#